data_AF-A0A7W0HEV1-F1
#
_entry.id   AF-A0A7W0HEV1-F1
#
_cell.length_a   1.000
_cell.length_b   1.000
_cell.length_c   1.000
_cell.angle_alpha   90.00
_cell.angle_beta   90.00
_cell.angle_gamma   90.00
#
_symmetry.space_group_name_H-M   'P 1'
#
loop_
_entity.id
_entity.type
_entity.pdbx_description
1 polymer ?
#
loop_
_entity_poly.entity_id
_entity_poly.type
_entity_poly.pdbx_seq_one_letter_code
_entity_poly.pdbx_strand_id
1 'polypeptide(L)'
;MAEPQESHATASKTRWAKVGGTVLFFGAIAFFVGGDPSPVASQRAGASTVGPVRLPAAAESTPPVAPEGRLLHDAVNARITGGAAYAQGNFDQARADYEAAVSANPEDAEARNNLAQVLMRQNLPSVALPHFDEAVRVDPGKWAFRFNRARAYAETNRLRDAADEYQAAAKLFPEDYATHYNLGLTQIKLKQYPEAVGALEQAVQLAPGEPSFLITLGTAYVATQNPARAKATFEQFLQQAPDDPEAPRVRELLTALDASNPGI
;
A
#
# COMPACT_ATOMS: atom_id res chain seq x y z
N MET A 1 51.96 4.28 -39.72
CA MET A 1 51.72 5.20 -38.58
C MET A 1 50.23 5.34 -38.49
N ALA A 2 49.67 4.83 -37.40
CA ALA A 2 48.24 4.53 -37.25
C ALA A 2 47.43 5.78 -36.90
N GLU A 3 46.28 5.93 -37.56
CA GLU A 3 45.23 6.90 -37.22
C GLU A 3 44.65 6.61 -35.83
N PRO A 4 44.23 7.64 -35.07
CA PRO A 4 43.57 7.46 -33.79
C PRO A 4 42.09 7.11 -34.01
N GLN A 5 41.65 5.96 -33.47
CA GLN A 5 40.25 5.60 -33.42
C GLN A 5 39.50 6.45 -32.40
N GLU A 6 38.53 7.22 -32.88
CA GLU A 6 37.52 7.88 -32.05
C GLU A 6 36.63 6.84 -31.37
N SER A 7 36.69 6.76 -30.04
CA SER A 7 35.76 5.94 -29.26
C SER A 7 34.42 6.67 -29.15
N HIS A 8 33.47 6.31 -30.00
CA HIS A 8 32.08 6.72 -29.83
C HIS A 8 31.48 6.03 -28.59
N ALA A 9 31.46 6.74 -27.47
CA ALA A 9 30.65 6.38 -26.31
C ALA A 9 29.17 6.58 -26.66
N THR A 10 28.45 5.48 -26.84
CA THR A 10 27.00 5.47 -27.03
C THR A 10 26.31 5.76 -25.70
N ALA A 11 25.90 7.01 -25.50
CA ALA A 11 25.02 7.40 -24.40
C ALA A 11 23.64 6.75 -24.58
N SER A 12 23.35 5.70 -23.81
CA SER A 12 22.02 5.10 -23.76
C SER A 12 21.05 6.08 -23.10
N LYS A 13 20.17 6.68 -23.91
CA LYS A 13 19.04 7.49 -23.43
C LYS A 13 18.03 6.56 -22.76
N THR A 14 18.10 6.40 -21.44
CA THR A 14 17.05 5.73 -20.67
C THR A 14 15.82 6.64 -20.62
N ARG A 15 14.79 6.28 -21.41
CA ARG A 15 13.46 6.90 -21.34
C ARG A 15 12.82 6.46 -20.02
N TRP A 16 12.52 7.43 -19.15
CA TRP A 16 11.68 7.21 -17.98
C TRP A 16 10.25 6.96 -18.45
N ALA A 17 9.75 5.73 -18.27
CA ALA A 17 8.35 5.42 -18.49
C ALA A 17 7.56 5.91 -17.26
N LYS A 18 6.76 6.96 -17.45
CA LYS A 18 5.64 7.31 -16.55
C LYS A 18 4.71 6.10 -16.47
N VAL A 19 4.63 5.44 -15.32
CA VAL A 19 3.53 4.52 -14.99
C VAL A 19 2.56 5.28 -14.09
N GLY A 20 1.75 6.13 -14.72
CA GLY A 20 0.51 6.63 -14.13
C GLY A 20 -0.62 5.76 -14.64
N GLY A 21 -1.38 5.16 -13.73
CA GLY A 21 -2.55 4.36 -14.09
C GLY A 21 -3.08 3.55 -12.92
N THR A 22 -3.91 4.17 -12.08
CA THR A 22 -4.80 3.40 -11.21
C THR A 22 -6.18 4.03 -11.28
N VAL A 23 -7.06 3.36 -12.03
CA VAL A 23 -8.51 3.47 -11.91
C VAL A 23 -9.01 2.02 -11.79
N LEU A 24 -10.11 1.86 -11.04
CA LEU A 24 -11.01 0.68 -10.90
C LEU A 24 -10.72 -0.21 -9.68
N PHE A 25 -11.68 -0.79 -8.94
CA PHE A 25 -13.16 -0.84 -8.93
C PHE A 25 -13.59 -1.46 -7.57
N PHE A 26 -14.80 -1.17 -7.07
CA PHE A 26 -15.56 -2.02 -6.12
C PHE A 26 -17.04 -1.90 -6.51
N GLY A 27 -17.92 -2.90 -6.48
CA GLY A 27 -17.87 -4.28 -6.05
C GLY A 27 -19.31 -4.82 -6.08
N ALA A 28 -19.51 -6.14 -6.25
CA ALA A 28 -20.78 -6.79 -5.94
C ALA A 28 -20.51 -8.25 -5.56
N ILE A 29 -20.75 -8.59 -4.29
CA ILE A 29 -20.64 -9.94 -3.73
C ILE A 29 -22.03 -10.59 -3.77
N ALA A 30 -22.07 -11.84 -4.25
CA ALA A 30 -23.23 -12.71 -4.28
C ALA A 30 -23.50 -13.35 -2.89
N PHE A 31 -24.77 -13.41 -2.51
CA PHE A 31 -25.28 -14.16 -1.36
C PHE A 31 -25.53 -15.62 -1.76
N PHE A 32 -25.11 -16.59 -0.93
CA PHE A 32 -25.59 -17.97 -1.00
C PHE A 32 -26.09 -18.40 0.38
N VAL A 33 -27.35 -18.85 0.46
CA VAL A 33 -28.00 -19.36 1.68
C VAL A 33 -28.63 -20.72 1.37
N GLY A 34 -28.13 -21.76 2.06
CA GLY A 34 -28.89 -22.73 2.88
C GLY A 34 -29.88 -23.75 2.28
N GLY A 35 -29.77 -24.99 2.81
CA GLY A 35 -30.84 -26.02 2.96
C GLY A 35 -30.84 -27.13 1.90
N ASP A 36 -31.00 -28.43 2.17
CA ASP A 36 -31.23 -29.25 3.38
C ASP A 36 -30.95 -30.75 3.01
N PRO A 37 -30.87 -31.69 3.98
CA PRO A 37 -30.48 -33.08 3.77
C PRO A 37 -31.68 -34.04 3.61
N SER A 38 -31.52 -35.17 2.91
CA SER A 38 -32.45 -36.32 2.94
C SER A 38 -31.82 -37.64 2.47
N PRO A 39 -32.40 -38.80 2.85
CA PRO A 39 -31.66 -39.99 3.27
C PRO A 39 -31.63 -41.10 2.19
N VAL A 40 -30.64 -42.00 2.27
CA VAL A 40 -30.66 -43.26 1.50
C VAL A 40 -30.67 -44.46 2.45
N ALA A 41 -31.59 -45.35 2.13
CA ALA A 41 -32.06 -46.48 2.91
C ALA A 41 -31.08 -47.66 2.97
N SER A 42 -31.37 -48.49 3.97
CA SER A 42 -30.71 -49.75 4.34
C SER A 42 -30.63 -50.80 3.24
N GLN A 43 -29.54 -51.57 3.26
CA GLN A 43 -29.60 -53.00 2.95
C GLN A 43 -28.71 -53.78 3.94
N ARG A 44 -29.35 -54.69 4.67
CA ARG A 44 -28.72 -55.74 5.48
C ARG A 44 -28.31 -56.88 4.56
N ALA A 45 -27.10 -57.43 4.74
CA ALA A 45 -26.83 -58.86 4.61
C ALA A 45 -25.41 -59.20 5.10
N GLY A 46 -25.28 -60.34 5.80
CA GLY A 46 -24.02 -61.09 5.87
C GLY A 46 -23.24 -60.97 7.17
N ALA A 47 -23.69 -61.67 8.21
CA ALA A 47 -22.82 -62.05 9.32
C ALA A 47 -21.79 -63.06 8.82
N SER A 48 -20.50 -62.74 8.94
CA SER A 48 -19.40 -63.71 8.85
C SER A 48 -18.38 -63.36 9.93
N THR A 49 -18.20 -64.28 10.87
CA THR A 49 -17.34 -64.13 12.04
C THR A 49 -15.87 -64.17 11.62
N VAL A 50 -15.19 -63.03 11.68
CA VAL A 50 -13.73 -62.93 11.62
C VAL A 50 -13.24 -62.49 13.00
N GLY A 51 -12.31 -63.26 13.59
CA GLY A 51 -11.73 -63.01 14.91
C GLY A 51 -11.02 -61.64 15.00
N PRO A 52 -10.62 -61.21 16.21
CA PRO A 52 -10.10 -59.85 16.42
C PRO A 52 -8.78 -59.67 15.66
N VAL A 53 -8.85 -58.96 14.53
CA VAL A 53 -7.68 -58.38 13.87
C VAL A 53 -7.21 -57.23 14.75
N ARG A 54 -6.08 -57.42 15.41
CA ARG A 54 -5.39 -56.36 16.15
C ARG A 54 -4.82 -55.38 15.12
N LEU A 55 -5.54 -54.28 14.86
CA LEU A 55 -5.01 -53.16 14.09
C LEU A 55 -3.75 -52.65 14.82
N PRO A 56 -2.60 -52.50 14.15
CA PRO A 56 -1.49 -51.78 14.76
C PRO A 56 -1.97 -50.36 15.03
N ALA A 57 -1.74 -49.88 16.25
CA ALA A 57 -1.95 -48.47 16.58
C ALA A 57 -1.25 -47.64 15.52
N ALA A 58 -2.02 -46.80 14.81
CA ALA A 58 -1.46 -45.80 13.92
C ALA A 58 -0.54 -44.92 14.78
N ALA A 59 0.76 -45.14 14.66
CA ALA A 59 1.73 -44.19 15.16
C ALA A 59 1.43 -42.90 14.40
N GLU A 60 0.87 -41.91 15.11
CA GLU A 60 0.88 -40.53 14.66
C GLU A 60 2.36 -40.16 14.52
N SER A 61 2.92 -40.40 13.33
CA SER A 61 4.24 -39.94 12.96
C SER A 61 4.11 -38.44 12.80
N THR A 62 4.26 -37.71 13.92
CA THR A 62 4.50 -36.27 13.84
C THR A 62 5.72 -36.09 12.94
N PRO A 63 5.59 -35.38 11.79
CA PRO A 63 6.73 -35.15 10.91
C PRO A 63 7.86 -34.48 11.71
N PRO A 64 9.13 -34.76 11.39
CA PRO A 64 10.25 -34.20 12.12
C PRO A 64 10.17 -32.67 12.08
N VAL A 65 10.14 -32.04 13.27
CA VAL A 65 10.23 -30.59 13.41
C VAL A 65 11.59 -30.18 12.86
N ALA A 66 11.59 -29.36 11.80
CA ALA A 66 12.82 -28.87 11.21
C ALA A 66 13.61 -28.04 12.25
N PRO A 67 14.95 -28.10 12.26
CA PRO A 67 15.75 -27.28 13.17
C PRO A 67 15.49 -25.79 12.93
N GLU A 68 15.44 -24.98 13.99
CA GLU A 68 15.09 -23.55 13.94
C GLU A 68 15.86 -22.78 12.86
N GLY A 69 17.15 -23.07 12.68
CA GLY A 69 17.98 -22.43 11.65
C GLY A 69 17.52 -22.72 10.20
N ARG A 70 16.96 -23.91 9.95
CA ARG A 70 16.38 -24.26 8.64
C ARG A 70 15.05 -23.52 8.43
N LEU A 71 14.21 -23.44 9.46
CA LEU A 71 12.94 -22.70 9.39
C LEU A 71 13.16 -21.22 9.11
N LEU A 72 14.16 -20.60 9.74
CA LEU A 72 14.53 -19.21 9.46
C LEU A 72 15.05 -19.02 8.04
N HIS A 73 15.90 -19.94 7.55
CA HIS A 73 16.38 -19.89 6.16
C HIS A 73 15.24 -20.01 5.15
N ASP A 74 14.34 -20.97 5.36
CA ASP A 74 13.17 -21.20 4.50
C ASP A 74 12.22 -19.99 4.54
N ALA A 75 12.03 -19.37 5.71
CA ALA A 75 11.24 -18.14 5.86
C ALA A 75 11.81 -16.96 5.05
N VAL A 76 13.13 -16.75 5.13
CA VAL A 76 13.80 -15.69 4.36
C VAL A 76 13.68 -15.95 2.86
N ASN A 77 13.88 -17.19 2.42
CA ASN A 77 13.74 -17.55 1.01
C ASN A 77 12.30 -17.30 0.52
N ALA A 78 11.30 -17.74 1.28
CA ALA A 78 9.89 -17.51 0.95
C ALA A 78 9.54 -16.01 0.88
N ARG A 79 10.09 -15.19 1.79
CA ARG A 79 9.91 -13.72 1.70
C ARG A 79 10.55 -13.14 0.43
N ILE A 80 11.70 -13.65 0.01
CA ILE A 80 12.38 -13.19 -1.22
C ILE A 80 11.59 -13.60 -2.47
N THR A 81 11.14 -14.85 -2.56
CA THR A 81 10.35 -15.32 -3.72
C THR A 81 9.01 -14.62 -3.79
N GLY A 82 8.37 -14.36 -2.63
CA GLY A 82 7.15 -13.55 -2.54
C GLY A 82 7.37 -12.12 -3.06
N GLY A 83 8.51 -11.51 -2.76
CA GLY A 83 8.93 -10.22 -3.32
C GLY A 83 9.09 -10.25 -4.84
N ALA A 84 9.73 -11.28 -5.37
CA ALA A 84 9.89 -11.45 -6.81
C ALA A 84 8.55 -11.66 -7.52
N ALA A 85 7.66 -12.49 -6.97
CA ALA A 85 6.32 -12.71 -7.49
C ALA A 85 5.47 -11.42 -7.47
N TYR A 86 5.58 -10.62 -6.41
CA TYR A 86 4.90 -9.33 -6.30
C TYR A 86 5.33 -8.36 -7.41
N ALA A 87 6.64 -8.27 -7.66
CA ALA A 87 7.19 -7.41 -8.72
C ALA A 87 6.72 -7.82 -10.12
N GLN A 88 6.42 -9.11 -10.32
CA GLN A 88 5.87 -9.64 -11.58
C GLN A 88 4.34 -9.49 -11.69
N GLY A 89 3.67 -9.00 -10.64
CA GLY A 89 2.21 -8.91 -10.59
C GLY A 89 1.50 -10.24 -10.29
N ASN A 90 2.26 -11.29 -9.94
CA ASN A 90 1.73 -12.61 -9.60
C ASN A 90 1.26 -12.62 -8.13
N PHE A 91 0.17 -11.91 -7.83
CA PHE A 91 -0.27 -11.67 -6.45
C PHE A 91 -0.67 -12.94 -5.70
N ASP A 92 -1.20 -13.96 -6.37
CA ASP A 92 -1.55 -15.24 -5.74
C ASP A 92 -0.31 -15.99 -5.24
N GLN A 93 0.74 -16.05 -6.08
CA GLN A 93 2.02 -16.64 -5.67
C GLN A 93 2.70 -15.81 -4.59
N ALA A 94 2.70 -14.48 -4.72
CA ALA A 94 3.26 -13.59 -3.72
C ALA A 94 2.60 -13.79 -2.35
N ARG A 95 1.27 -13.93 -2.33
CA ARG A 95 0.52 -14.24 -1.11
C ARG A 95 0.96 -15.57 -0.52
N ALA A 96 0.96 -16.64 -1.30
CA ALA A 96 1.32 -17.98 -0.82
C ALA A 96 2.74 -18.00 -0.22
N ASP A 97 3.69 -17.34 -0.89
CA ASP A 97 5.07 -17.24 -0.44
C ASP A 97 5.20 -16.43 0.86
N TYR A 98 4.51 -15.29 0.97
CA TYR A 98 4.53 -14.52 2.22
C TYR A 98 3.79 -15.22 3.36
N GLU A 99 2.70 -15.95 3.10
CA GLU A 99 2.03 -16.80 4.09
C GLU A 99 2.99 -17.89 4.59
N ALA A 100 3.75 -18.51 3.70
CA ALA A 100 4.78 -19.48 4.07
C ALA A 100 5.89 -18.84 4.93
N ALA A 101 6.35 -17.64 4.57
CA ALA A 101 7.34 -16.89 5.34
C ALA A 101 6.85 -16.56 6.75
N VAL A 102 5.62 -16.05 6.89
CA VAL A 102 5.00 -15.73 8.19
C VAL A 102 4.74 -16.99 9.02
N SER A 103 4.37 -18.10 8.39
CA SER A 103 4.19 -19.39 9.08
C SER A 103 5.51 -19.94 9.63
N ALA A 104 6.59 -19.85 8.85
CA ALA A 104 7.92 -20.31 9.25
C ALA A 104 8.60 -19.37 10.26
N ASN A 105 8.34 -18.07 10.20
CA ASN A 105 8.78 -17.09 11.18
C ASN A 105 7.67 -16.05 11.48
N PRO A 106 6.88 -16.28 12.54
CA PRO A 106 5.83 -15.34 12.95
C PRO A 106 6.34 -13.96 13.38
N GLU A 107 7.63 -13.78 13.67
CA GLU A 107 8.22 -12.47 14.03
C GLU A 107 8.89 -11.77 12.83
N ASP A 108 8.72 -12.27 11.59
CA ASP A 108 9.15 -11.55 10.39
C ASP A 108 8.17 -10.42 10.05
N ALA A 109 8.41 -9.23 10.62
CA ALA A 109 7.59 -8.04 10.39
C ALA A 109 7.53 -7.61 8.92
N GLU A 110 8.62 -7.79 8.17
CA GLU A 110 8.66 -7.47 6.73
C GLU A 110 7.77 -8.42 5.94
N ALA A 111 7.80 -9.73 6.22
CA ALA A 111 6.91 -10.70 5.60
C ALA A 111 5.43 -10.39 5.90
N ARG A 112 5.12 -10.02 7.15
CA ARG A 112 3.75 -9.61 7.55
C ARG A 112 3.29 -8.35 6.82
N ASN A 113 4.11 -7.30 6.79
CA ASN A 113 3.80 -6.07 6.07
C ASN A 113 3.58 -6.36 4.58
N ASN A 114 4.41 -7.19 3.96
CA ASN A 114 4.29 -7.49 2.54
C ASN A 114 3.09 -8.39 2.22
N LEU A 115 2.79 -9.37 3.07
CA LEU A 115 1.55 -10.15 2.99
C LEU A 115 0.32 -9.23 3.05
N ALA A 116 0.30 -8.30 4.01
CA ALA A 116 -0.78 -7.34 4.15
C ALA A 116 -0.95 -6.47 2.89
N GLN A 117 0.15 -6.00 2.29
CA GLN A 117 0.10 -5.25 1.03
C GLN A 117 -0.48 -6.09 -0.13
N VAL A 118 -0.10 -7.36 -0.26
CA VAL A 118 -0.68 -8.26 -1.27
C VAL A 118 -2.18 -8.44 -1.05
N LEU A 119 -2.60 -8.66 0.20
CA LEU A 119 -4.00 -8.81 0.55
C LEU A 119 -4.81 -7.54 0.25
N MET A 120 -4.26 -6.34 0.47
CA MET A 120 -4.90 -5.09 0.04
C MET A 120 -5.07 -5.03 -1.48
N ARG A 121 -4.06 -5.43 -2.25
CA ARG A 121 -4.12 -5.48 -3.72
C ARG A 121 -5.13 -6.48 -4.24
N GLN A 122 -5.35 -7.58 -3.52
CA GLN A 122 -6.38 -8.59 -3.79
C GLN A 122 -7.75 -8.21 -3.24
N ASN A 123 -7.91 -7.00 -2.71
CA ASN A 123 -9.16 -6.52 -2.15
C ASN A 123 -9.65 -7.33 -0.92
N LEU A 124 -8.73 -7.67 -0.02
CA LEU A 124 -9.00 -8.40 1.22
C LEU A 124 -8.58 -7.60 2.47
N PRO A 125 -9.13 -6.38 2.69
CA PRO A 125 -8.69 -5.50 3.77
C PRO A 125 -8.91 -6.06 5.18
N SER A 126 -9.98 -6.84 5.39
CA SER A 126 -10.28 -7.47 6.69
C SER A 126 -9.23 -8.50 7.12
N VAL A 127 -8.55 -9.12 6.15
CA VAL A 127 -7.45 -10.06 6.38
C VAL A 127 -6.11 -9.32 6.44
N ALA A 128 -5.95 -8.25 5.65
CA ALA A 128 -4.71 -7.47 5.60
C ALA A 128 -4.39 -6.72 6.90
N LEU A 129 -5.38 -6.03 7.48
CA LEU A 129 -5.16 -5.13 8.62
C LEU A 129 -4.50 -5.81 9.84
N PRO A 130 -4.92 -7.01 10.27
CA PRO A 130 -4.22 -7.74 11.34
C PRO A 130 -2.73 -7.99 11.07
N HIS A 131 -2.34 -8.21 9.81
CA HIS A 131 -0.93 -8.40 9.45
C HIS A 131 -0.14 -7.08 9.52
N PHE A 132 -0.75 -5.94 9.15
CA PHE A 132 -0.15 -4.63 9.38
C PHE A 132 0.00 -4.31 10.87
N ASP A 133 -1.02 -4.60 11.67
CA ASP A 133 -1.00 -4.38 13.12
C ASP A 133 0.15 -5.14 13.77
N GLU A 134 0.33 -6.39 13.36
CA GLU A 134 1.39 -7.23 13.88
C GLU A 134 2.78 -6.80 13.39
N ALA A 135 2.93 -6.36 12.12
CA ALA A 135 4.19 -5.79 11.65
C ALA A 135 4.61 -4.56 12.47
N VAL A 136 3.68 -3.66 12.78
CA VAL A 136 3.92 -2.49 13.63
C VAL A 136 4.18 -2.88 15.09
N ARG A 137 3.55 -3.96 15.60
CA ARG A 137 3.81 -4.47 16.95
C ARG A 137 5.25 -5.00 17.08
N VAL A 138 5.70 -5.76 16.10
CA VAL A 138 7.02 -6.41 16.09
C VAL A 138 8.14 -5.37 15.91
N ASP A 139 7.98 -4.42 14.98
CA ASP A 139 8.93 -3.32 14.79
C ASP A 139 8.20 -1.96 14.79
N PRO A 140 8.01 -1.35 15.96
CA PRO A 140 7.30 -0.08 16.09
C PRO A 140 8.09 1.12 15.56
N GLY A 141 9.41 0.97 15.32
CA GLY A 141 10.32 2.01 14.86
C GLY A 141 10.42 2.13 13.34
N LYS A 142 9.90 1.14 12.60
CA LYS A 142 9.86 1.17 11.14
C LYS A 142 8.71 2.06 10.64
N TRP A 143 9.06 3.29 10.25
CA TRP A 143 8.08 4.25 9.69
C TRP A 143 7.25 3.68 8.53
N ALA A 144 7.87 2.86 7.67
CA ALA A 144 7.22 2.29 6.49
C ALA A 144 6.04 1.37 6.84
N PHE A 145 6.08 0.67 7.97
CA PHE A 145 4.97 -0.19 8.41
C PHE A 145 3.76 0.64 8.83
N ARG A 146 4.00 1.75 9.55
CA ARG A 146 2.95 2.73 9.89
C ARG A 146 2.39 3.39 8.64
N PHE A 147 3.25 3.80 7.70
CA PHE A 147 2.82 4.36 6.42
C PHE A 147 1.91 3.41 5.64
N ASN A 148 2.29 2.13 5.51
CA ASN A 148 1.47 1.16 4.78
C ASN A 148 0.15 0.86 5.50
N ARG A 149 0.15 0.77 6.82
CA ARG A 149 -1.07 0.64 7.63
C ARG A 149 -2.00 1.84 7.46
N ALA A 150 -1.44 3.06 7.51
CA ALA A 150 -2.17 4.30 7.27
C ALA A 150 -2.82 4.31 5.89
N ARG A 151 -2.10 3.85 4.86
CA ARG A 151 -2.63 3.71 3.50
C ARG A 151 -3.81 2.74 3.45
N ALA A 152 -3.70 1.59 4.11
CA ALA A 152 -4.80 0.64 4.21
C ALA A 152 -6.04 1.22 4.94
N TYR A 153 -5.84 1.99 6.00
CA TYR A 153 -6.92 2.73 6.66
C TYR A 153 -7.55 3.79 5.73
N ALA A 154 -6.75 4.53 4.98
CA ALA A 154 -7.26 5.53 4.04
C ALA A 154 -8.08 4.90 2.91
N GLU A 155 -7.63 3.78 2.35
CA GLU A 155 -8.34 3.00 1.31
C GLU A 155 -9.65 2.40 1.82
N THR A 156 -9.71 2.05 3.11
CA THR A 156 -10.92 1.52 3.77
C THR A 156 -11.78 2.61 4.43
N ASN A 157 -11.52 3.89 4.11
CA ASN A 157 -12.23 5.06 4.62
C ASN A 157 -12.18 5.24 6.16
N ARG A 158 -11.22 4.59 6.84
CA ARG A 158 -10.87 4.81 8.24
C ARG A 158 -9.94 6.02 8.38
N LEU A 159 -10.42 7.18 7.96
CA LEU A 159 -9.58 8.36 7.73
C LEU A 159 -8.89 8.91 8.99
N ARG A 160 -9.52 8.82 10.17
CA ARG A 160 -8.90 9.26 11.44
C ARG A 160 -7.71 8.37 11.80
N ASP A 161 -7.90 7.06 11.75
CA ASP A 161 -6.84 6.09 12.00
C ASP A 161 -5.69 6.26 11.00
N ALA A 162 -6.00 6.55 9.73
CA ALA A 162 -5.00 6.85 8.72
C ALA A 162 -4.18 8.10 9.05
N ALA A 163 -4.84 9.19 9.47
CA ALA A 163 -4.15 10.43 9.84
C ALA A 163 -3.22 10.22 11.05
N ASP A 164 -3.68 9.49 12.07
CA ASP A 164 -2.87 9.19 13.26
C ASP A 164 -1.62 8.36 12.89
N GLU A 165 -1.77 7.36 12.03
CA GLU A 165 -0.67 6.51 11.58
C GLU A 165 0.30 7.23 10.66
N TYR A 166 -0.17 8.06 9.72
CA TYR A 166 0.71 8.90 8.91
C TYR A 166 1.46 9.92 9.78
N GLN A 167 0.80 10.52 10.77
CA GLN A 167 1.48 11.43 11.71
C GLN A 167 2.55 10.69 12.53
N ALA A 168 2.27 9.46 12.96
CA ALA A 168 3.26 8.63 13.64
C ALA A 168 4.43 8.24 12.72
N ALA A 169 4.17 7.91 11.45
CA ALA A 169 5.21 7.65 10.45
C ALA A 169 6.08 8.90 10.20
N ALA A 170 5.47 10.09 10.06
CA ALA A 170 6.18 11.35 9.85
C ALA A 170 7.07 11.75 11.03
N LYS A 171 6.72 11.34 12.27
CA LYS A 171 7.59 11.53 13.44
C LYS A 171 8.82 10.62 13.42
N LEU A 172 8.70 9.41 12.86
CA LEU A 172 9.81 8.45 12.77
C LEU A 172 10.76 8.77 11.62
N PHE A 173 10.22 9.28 10.50
CA PHE A 173 11.01 9.67 9.35
C PHE A 173 10.44 10.97 8.73
N PRO A 174 10.88 12.13 9.25
CA PRO A 174 10.38 13.44 8.83
C PRO A 174 10.67 13.80 7.37
N GLU A 175 11.66 13.17 6.75
CA GLU A 175 12.12 13.49 5.39
C GLU A 175 11.32 12.80 4.28
N ASP A 176 10.35 11.94 4.60
CA ASP A 176 9.50 11.28 3.60
C ASP A 176 8.37 12.19 3.13
N TYR A 177 8.56 12.80 1.96
CA TYR A 177 7.53 13.64 1.33
C TYR A 177 6.21 12.90 1.11
N ALA A 178 6.26 11.58 0.85
CA ALA A 178 5.07 10.78 0.55
C ALA A 178 4.17 10.65 1.78
N THR A 179 4.74 10.45 2.97
CA THR A 179 4.02 10.42 4.24
C THR A 179 3.31 11.75 4.49
N HIS A 180 4.01 12.88 4.34
CA HIS A 180 3.43 14.21 4.52
C HIS A 180 2.32 14.51 3.50
N TYR A 181 2.53 14.15 2.23
CA TYR A 181 1.53 14.35 1.19
C TYR A 181 0.26 13.53 1.45
N ASN A 182 0.40 12.26 1.82
CA ASN A 182 -0.75 11.39 2.13
C ASN A 182 -1.45 11.80 3.44
N LEU A 183 -0.71 12.30 4.43
CA LEU A 183 -1.30 12.92 5.62
C LEU A 183 -2.17 14.11 5.23
N GLY A 184 -1.63 15.03 4.42
CA GLY A 184 -2.36 16.21 3.94
C GLY A 184 -3.62 15.86 3.14
N LEU A 185 -3.54 14.88 2.23
CA LEU A 185 -4.71 14.38 1.50
C LEU A 185 -5.77 13.76 2.44
N THR A 186 -5.33 13.02 3.45
CA THR A 186 -6.22 12.40 4.44
C THR A 186 -6.92 13.48 5.27
N GLN A 187 -6.20 14.51 5.70
CA GLN A 187 -6.74 15.66 6.44
C GLN A 187 -7.71 16.49 5.59
N ILE A 188 -7.44 16.67 4.28
CA ILE A 188 -8.41 17.27 3.36
C ILE A 188 -9.72 16.48 3.33
N LYS A 189 -9.65 15.14 3.23
CA LYS A 189 -10.86 14.29 3.26
C LYS A 189 -11.62 14.39 4.59
N LEU A 190 -10.90 14.60 5.69
CA LEU A 190 -11.46 14.89 7.02
C LEU A 190 -11.94 16.34 7.19
N LYS A 191 -11.75 17.21 6.18
CA LYS A 191 -12.01 18.67 6.24
C LYS A 191 -11.18 19.42 7.29
N GLN A 192 -10.05 18.84 7.69
CA GLN A 192 -9.04 19.43 8.57
C GLN A 192 -8.05 20.26 7.74
N TYR A 193 -8.56 21.31 7.10
CA TYR A 193 -7.79 22.10 6.14
C TYR A 193 -6.56 22.81 6.76
N PRO A 194 -6.63 23.40 7.97
CA PRO A 194 -5.45 24.02 8.59
C PRO A 194 -4.30 23.03 8.81
N GLU A 195 -4.60 21.82 9.28
CA GLU A 195 -3.61 20.76 9.50
C GLU A 195 -3.07 20.24 8.16
N ALA A 196 -3.95 20.08 7.16
CA ALA A 196 -3.56 19.65 5.82
C ALA A 196 -2.55 20.61 5.18
N VAL A 197 -2.73 21.93 5.36
CA VAL A 197 -1.78 22.93 4.85
C VAL A 197 -0.38 22.65 5.39
N GLY A 198 -0.23 22.43 6.71
CA GLY A 198 1.09 22.18 7.31
C GLY A 198 1.76 20.93 6.75
N ALA A 199 1.01 19.83 6.60
CA ALA A 199 1.54 18.60 6.02
C ALA A 199 1.91 18.77 4.52
N LEU A 200 1.08 19.47 3.75
CA LEU A 200 1.34 19.71 2.32
C LEU A 200 2.51 20.68 2.09
N GLU A 201 2.70 21.69 2.95
CA GLU A 201 3.87 22.56 2.93
C GLU A 201 5.16 21.74 3.12
N GLN A 202 5.17 20.80 4.07
CA GLN A 202 6.33 19.89 4.26
C GLN A 202 6.57 19.01 3.04
N ALA A 203 5.51 18.45 2.43
CA ALA A 203 5.64 17.66 1.21
C ALA A 203 6.25 18.46 0.04
N VAL A 204 5.78 19.70 -0.18
CA VAL A 204 6.32 20.60 -1.21
C VAL A 204 7.77 20.98 -0.92
N GLN A 205 8.12 21.21 0.35
CA GLN A 205 9.49 21.54 0.74
C GLN A 205 10.45 20.37 0.49
N LEU A 206 10.03 19.14 0.78
CA LEU A 206 10.84 17.93 0.62
C LEU A 206 10.95 17.47 -0.84
N ALA A 207 9.95 17.78 -1.68
CA ALA A 207 9.92 17.44 -3.09
C ALA A 207 9.56 18.66 -3.97
N PRO A 208 10.45 19.67 -4.06
CA PRO A 208 10.16 20.92 -4.79
C PRO A 208 10.02 20.74 -6.31
N GLY A 209 10.42 19.57 -6.83
CA GLY A 209 10.31 19.18 -8.24
C GLY A 209 9.04 18.41 -8.58
N GLU A 210 8.06 18.33 -7.68
CA GLU A 210 6.74 17.70 -7.91
C GLU A 210 5.63 18.77 -7.98
N PRO A 211 5.36 19.36 -9.16
CA PRO A 211 4.40 20.45 -9.30
C PRO A 211 2.98 20.05 -8.87
N SER A 212 2.62 18.77 -8.99
CA SER A 212 1.30 18.26 -8.60
C SER A 212 0.94 18.57 -7.13
N PHE A 213 1.93 18.65 -6.23
CA PHE A 213 1.71 18.97 -4.83
C PHE A 213 1.26 20.42 -4.63
N LEU A 214 1.70 21.34 -5.49
CA LEU A 214 1.33 22.76 -5.47
C LEU A 214 -0.17 22.94 -5.74
N ILE A 215 -0.77 22.13 -6.61
CA ILE A 215 -2.22 22.19 -6.87
C ILE A 215 -3.02 21.84 -5.60
N THR A 216 -2.63 20.75 -4.92
CA THR A 216 -3.29 20.30 -3.69
C THR A 216 -3.10 21.32 -2.57
N LEU A 217 -1.88 21.85 -2.40
CA LEU A 217 -1.58 22.89 -1.42
C LEU A 217 -2.35 24.19 -1.69
N GLY A 218 -2.37 24.67 -2.94
CA GLY A 218 -3.13 25.85 -3.33
C GLY A 218 -4.63 25.69 -3.05
N THR A 219 -5.19 24.52 -3.33
CA THR A 219 -6.59 24.19 -3.01
C THR A 219 -6.85 24.19 -1.50
N ALA A 220 -5.92 23.64 -0.70
CA ALA A 220 -6.01 23.70 0.76
C ALA A 220 -5.98 25.16 1.26
N TYR A 221 -5.15 26.02 0.67
CA TYR A 221 -5.13 27.45 1.01
C TYR A 221 -6.45 28.16 0.71
N VAL A 222 -7.08 27.87 -0.44
CA VAL A 222 -8.42 28.37 -0.74
C VAL A 222 -9.42 27.96 0.34
N ALA A 223 -9.40 26.69 0.76
CA ALA A 223 -10.29 26.18 1.81
C ALA A 223 -10.04 26.84 3.18
N THR A 224 -8.81 27.23 3.48
CA THR A 224 -8.45 28.00 4.70
C THR A 224 -8.62 29.51 4.57
N GLN A 225 -9.25 30.00 3.49
CA GLN A 225 -9.45 31.44 3.22
C GLN A 225 -8.14 32.24 3.18
N ASN A 226 -7.08 31.64 2.62
CA ASN A 226 -5.78 32.30 2.42
C ASN A 226 -5.51 32.54 0.92
N PRO A 227 -6.23 33.46 0.27
CA PRO A 227 -6.19 33.64 -1.18
C PRO A 227 -4.82 34.12 -1.67
N ALA A 228 -4.08 34.90 -0.87
CA ALA A 228 -2.75 35.37 -1.22
C ALA A 228 -1.76 34.20 -1.38
N ARG A 229 -1.74 33.27 -0.40
CA ARG A 229 -0.91 32.07 -0.49
C ARG A 229 -1.38 31.13 -1.60
N ALA A 230 -2.70 30.94 -1.75
CA ALA A 230 -3.25 30.13 -2.84
C ALA A 230 -2.78 30.63 -4.22
N LYS A 231 -2.88 31.94 -4.48
CA LYS A 231 -2.40 32.55 -5.73
C LYS A 231 -0.92 32.27 -5.98
N ALA A 232 -0.07 32.60 -4.99
CA ALA A 232 1.37 32.37 -5.11
C ALA A 232 1.71 30.90 -5.40
N THR A 233 1.03 29.95 -4.75
CA THR A 233 1.24 28.52 -4.98
C THR A 233 0.79 28.08 -6.40
N PHE A 234 -0.34 28.59 -6.89
CA PHE A 234 -0.82 28.30 -8.24
C PHE A 234 0.05 28.94 -9.33
N GLU A 235 0.55 30.15 -9.11
CA GLU A 235 1.52 30.80 -9.99
C GLU A 235 2.83 29.99 -10.06
N GLN A 236 3.32 29.51 -8.90
CA GLN A 236 4.49 28.62 -8.86
C GLN A 236 4.26 27.34 -9.66
N PHE A 237 3.07 26.73 -9.57
CA PHE A 237 2.72 25.57 -10.39
C PHE A 237 2.83 25.88 -11.89
N LEU A 238 2.22 26.98 -12.34
CA LEU A 238 2.23 27.36 -13.75
C LEU A 238 3.64 27.73 -14.26
N GLN A 239 4.53 28.20 -13.38
CA GLN A 239 5.94 28.42 -13.72
C GLN A 239 6.70 27.10 -13.88
N GLN A 240 6.46 26.12 -13.00
CA GLN A 240 7.16 24.84 -13.03
C GLN A 240 6.66 23.92 -14.16
N ALA A 241 5.36 23.95 -14.46
CA ALA A 241 4.72 23.04 -15.41
C ALA A 241 3.65 23.75 -16.26
N PRO A 242 4.05 24.71 -17.14
CA PRO A 242 3.11 25.51 -17.93
C PRO A 242 2.25 24.71 -18.91
N ASP A 243 2.74 23.53 -19.32
CA ASP A 243 2.11 22.62 -20.28
C ASP A 243 1.44 21.40 -19.62
N ASP A 244 1.34 21.37 -18.28
CA ASP A 244 0.66 20.30 -17.57
C ASP A 244 -0.85 20.28 -17.92
N PRO A 245 -1.48 19.09 -18.05
CA PRO A 245 -2.93 18.99 -18.30
C PRO A 245 -3.81 19.76 -17.31
N GLU A 246 -3.36 19.98 -16.08
CA GLU A 246 -4.08 20.74 -15.06
C GLU A 246 -3.89 22.27 -15.19
N ALA A 247 -2.96 22.75 -16.04
CA ALA A 247 -2.67 24.18 -16.18
C ALA A 247 -3.89 25.05 -16.56
N PRO A 248 -4.79 24.65 -17.48
CA PRO A 248 -6.01 25.41 -17.74
C PRO A 248 -6.89 25.56 -16.48
N ARG A 249 -7.07 24.47 -15.71
CA ARG A 249 -7.84 24.49 -14.46
C ARG A 249 -7.22 25.42 -13.43
N VAL A 250 -5.89 25.42 -13.32
CA VAL A 250 -5.19 26.31 -12.38
C VAL A 250 -5.32 27.80 -12.79
N ARG A 251 -5.30 28.12 -14.09
CA ARG A 251 -5.56 29.49 -14.58
C ARG A 251 -6.99 29.96 -14.26
N GLU A 252 -7.97 29.07 -14.37
CA GLU A 252 -9.36 29.38 -13.96
C GLU A 252 -9.46 29.66 -12.46
N LEU A 253 -8.79 28.84 -11.62
CA LEU A 253 -8.74 29.05 -10.17
C LEU A 253 -8.10 30.40 -9.81
N LEU A 254 -6.99 30.76 -10.48
CA LEU A 254 -6.36 32.08 -10.29
C LEU A 254 -7.30 33.23 -10.64
N THR A 255 -7.96 33.15 -11.80
CA THR A 255 -8.92 34.17 -12.26
C THR A 255 -10.07 34.33 -11.26
N ALA A 256 -10.59 33.23 -10.72
CA ALA A 256 -11.65 33.25 -9.70
C ALA A 256 -11.18 33.90 -8.38
N LEU A 257 -9.92 33.67 -7.98
CA LEU A 257 -9.32 34.30 -6.79
C LEU A 257 -9.06 35.80 -6.99
N ASP A 258 -8.80 36.26 -8.21
CA ASP A 258 -8.72 37.68 -8.56
C ASP A 258 -10.09 38.36 -8.52
N ALA A 259 -11.09 37.72 -9.11
CA ALA A 259 -12.46 38.24 -9.14
C ALA A 259 -13.10 38.32 -7.75
N SER A 260 -12.73 37.42 -6.83
CA SER A 260 -13.26 37.38 -5.46
C SER A 260 -12.56 38.34 -4.49
N ASN A 261 -11.46 38.97 -4.92
CA ASN A 261 -10.72 39.95 -4.13
C ASN A 261 -10.29 41.14 -5.02
N PRO A 262 -11.25 41.88 -5.61
CA PRO A 262 -10.93 43.12 -6.32
C PRO A 262 -10.39 44.09 -5.28
N GLY A 263 -9.10 44.41 -5.36
CA GLY A 263 -8.36 45.11 -4.30
C GLY A 263 -9.12 46.25 -3.62
N ILE A 264 -8.90 46.36 -2.30
CA ILE A 264 -9.12 47.58 -1.51
C ILE A 264 -8.41 48.76 -2.18
#